data_AF-A0A7W1AUR9-F1
#
_entry.id   AF-A0A7W1AUR9-F1
#
_cell.length_a   1.000
_cell.length_b   1.000
_cell.length_c   1.000
_cell.angle_alpha   90.00
_cell.angle_beta   90.00
_cell.angle_gamma   90.00
#
_symmetry.space_group_name_H-M   'P 1'
#
loop_
_entity.id
_entity.type
_entity.pdbx_description
1 polymer ?
#
loop_
_entity_poly.entity_id
_entity_poly.type
_entity_poly.pdbx_seq_one_letter_code
_entity_poly.pdbx_strand_id
1 'polypeptide(L)'
;MLYEPMGPTGDRRIPTRFAVPGQSGFPLEMFYRFLRDLKSLRLTLGPQKRMSYSSFSATQRAIRSLIGSRTRISYFMMKFAPDLRTIIWKDPMAALAVPAVLTFGFPTVICIRSPVAHAASFKRQGWKVNVRPIYSAFRSVYGELPSVERILSRETSLTSAKSASLMWNIIYAVAARAARGEFGQTPGKLLMIGGKELEVNEVQVYRLLYSELGLAFEGRPHRLIEARARSATDDVGDPKRTHNWQRSVATTNTYWREVLDAEEIGFASELNSRLYEELCGFIVNTRPPSTTVTSSV
;
A
#
# COMPACT_ATOMS: atom_id res chain seq x y z
N MET A 1 14.90 4.59 0.35
CA MET A 1 13.42 4.49 0.42
C MET A 1 12.94 5.26 1.62
N LEU A 2 12.05 6.22 1.41
CA LEU A 2 11.39 7.02 2.43
C LEU A 2 10.13 6.30 2.90
N TYR A 3 10.04 6.03 4.20
CA TYR A 3 8.94 5.25 4.78
C TYR A 3 7.89 6.15 5.42
N GLU A 4 6.65 6.03 4.97
CA GLU A 4 5.45 6.56 5.63
C GLU A 4 5.49 8.07 5.98
N PRO A 5 5.89 8.97 5.05
CA PRO A 5 5.86 10.42 5.27
C PRO A 5 4.43 11.01 5.38
N MET A 6 3.37 10.28 5.04
CA MET A 6 1.98 10.61 5.37
C MET A 6 1.47 9.88 6.63
N GLY A 7 2.34 9.12 7.30
CA GLY A 7 2.01 8.45 8.55
C GLY A 7 2.01 9.39 9.75
N PRO A 8 1.66 8.88 10.96
CA PRO A 8 1.55 9.69 12.19
C PRO A 8 2.84 10.41 12.62
N THR A 9 4.01 9.96 12.14
CA THR A 9 5.31 10.58 12.41
C THR A 9 5.93 11.21 11.16
N GLY A 10 5.11 11.41 10.13
CA GLY A 10 5.48 11.95 8.84
C GLY A 10 5.49 13.47 8.81
N ASP A 11 5.17 14.06 7.65
CA ASP A 11 5.10 15.50 7.47
C ASP A 11 3.92 16.12 8.23
N ARG A 12 4.15 17.24 8.92
CA ARG A 12 3.17 17.92 9.78
C ARG A 12 1.94 18.44 9.05
N ARG A 13 2.03 18.62 7.73
CA ARG A 13 0.91 19.09 6.91
C ARG A 13 -0.15 18.03 6.69
N ILE A 14 0.16 16.76 6.95
CA ILE A 14 -0.76 15.66 6.75
C ILE A 14 -1.66 15.55 7.99
N PRO A 15 -2.95 15.91 7.88
CA PRO A 15 -3.79 16.13 9.06
C PRO A 15 -4.23 14.83 9.73
N THR A 16 -4.38 13.77 8.95
CA THR A 16 -4.96 12.49 9.39
C THR A 16 -4.32 11.31 8.66
N ARG A 17 -4.49 10.11 9.22
CA ARG A 17 -4.21 8.86 8.48
C ARG A 17 -5.17 8.78 7.29
N PHE A 18 -4.68 8.29 6.16
CA PHE A 18 -5.46 8.19 4.92
C PHE A 18 -6.07 9.53 4.48
N ALA A 19 -5.34 10.63 4.65
CA ALA A 19 -5.78 11.94 4.16
C ALA A 19 -6.01 11.90 2.63
N VAL A 20 -7.11 12.47 2.19
CA VAL A 20 -7.51 12.55 0.78
C VAL A 20 -7.23 13.95 0.26
N PRO A 21 -6.28 14.15 -0.67
CA PRO A 21 -6.02 15.47 -1.24
C PRO A 21 -7.30 16.09 -1.83
N GLY A 22 -7.64 17.31 -1.41
CA GLY A 22 -8.88 17.99 -1.81
C GLY A 22 -10.00 17.93 -0.77
N GLN A 23 -9.89 17.12 0.27
CA GLN A 23 -10.85 17.14 1.38
C GLN A 23 -10.76 18.46 2.17
N SER A 24 -11.79 18.75 2.97
CA SER A 24 -11.76 19.90 3.89
C SER A 24 -10.55 19.85 4.84
N GLY A 25 -9.85 20.99 4.97
CA GLY A 25 -8.63 21.11 5.76
C GLY A 25 -7.36 20.52 5.12
N PHE A 26 -7.46 19.92 3.92
CA PHE A 26 -6.29 19.39 3.19
C PHE A 26 -6.42 19.64 1.68
N PRO A 27 -6.32 20.92 1.24
CA PRO A 27 -6.51 21.29 -0.15
C PRO A 27 -5.42 20.69 -1.04
N LEU A 28 -5.75 20.47 -2.31
CA LEU A 28 -4.85 19.85 -3.29
C LEU A 28 -3.49 20.57 -3.42
N GLU A 29 -3.49 21.90 -3.38
CA GLU A 29 -2.26 22.71 -3.41
C GLU A 29 -1.33 22.44 -2.22
N MET A 30 -1.88 22.15 -1.04
CA MET A 30 -1.07 21.73 0.11
C MET A 30 -0.40 20.38 -0.15
N PHE A 31 -1.12 19.45 -0.77
CA PHE A 31 -0.58 18.14 -1.12
C PHE A 31 0.50 18.24 -2.21
N TYR A 32 0.32 19.08 -3.23
CA TYR A 32 1.35 19.31 -4.26
C TYR A 32 2.61 19.98 -3.70
N ARG A 33 2.47 20.91 -2.75
CA ARG A 33 3.62 21.43 -1.99
C ARG A 33 4.33 20.32 -1.22
N PHE A 34 3.58 19.42 -0.59
CA PHE A 34 4.16 18.23 0.06
C PHE A 34 4.93 17.34 -0.93
N LEU A 35 4.40 17.06 -2.12
CA LEU A 35 5.11 16.24 -3.12
C LEU A 35 6.39 16.93 -3.64
N ARG A 36 6.35 18.26 -3.84
CA ARG A 36 7.54 19.05 -4.21
C ARG A 36 8.63 18.99 -3.14
N ASP A 37 8.22 19.08 -1.86
CA ASP A 37 9.13 18.98 -0.73
C ASP A 37 9.62 17.54 -0.50
N LEU A 38 8.81 16.53 -0.82
CA LEU A 38 9.23 15.14 -0.81
C LEU A 38 10.34 14.92 -1.84
N LYS A 39 10.15 15.41 -3.08
CA LYS A 39 11.16 15.34 -4.16
C LYS A 39 12.45 16.06 -3.83
N SER A 40 12.37 17.21 -3.16
CA SER A 40 13.53 18.04 -2.80
C SER A 40 14.08 17.79 -1.39
N LEU A 41 13.56 16.79 -0.67
CA LEU A 41 13.93 16.46 0.71
C LEU A 41 13.87 17.68 1.65
N ARG A 42 12.75 18.39 1.60
CA ARG A 42 12.37 19.56 2.41
C ARG A 42 11.14 19.32 3.29
N LEU A 43 10.86 18.06 3.62
CA LEU A 43 9.75 17.69 4.50
C LEU A 43 9.90 18.26 5.91
N THR A 44 8.77 18.66 6.49
CA THR A 44 8.70 19.14 7.87
C THR A 44 8.15 18.04 8.75
N LEU A 45 9.03 17.22 9.33
CA LEU A 45 8.61 16.04 10.08
C LEU A 45 8.01 16.39 11.45
N GLY A 46 6.93 15.71 11.80
CA GLY A 46 6.18 15.85 13.03
C GLY A 46 6.89 15.29 14.27
N PRO A 47 6.43 15.67 15.47
CA PRO A 47 6.95 15.12 16.72
C PRO A 47 6.64 13.63 16.84
N GLN A 48 7.57 12.88 17.45
CA GLN A 48 7.46 11.43 17.60
C GLN A 48 6.71 11.08 18.87
N LYS A 49 5.39 11.19 18.86
CA LYS A 49 4.55 10.62 19.92
C LYS A 49 3.78 9.44 19.34
N ARG A 50 4.36 8.24 19.42
CA ARG A 50 3.57 7.01 19.29
C ARG A 50 2.76 6.85 20.57
N MET A 51 1.44 7.04 20.50
CA MET A 51 0.52 6.58 21.54
C MET A 51 0.56 5.06 21.58
N SER A 52 1.15 4.52 22.65
CA SER A 52 1.19 3.12 23.09
C SER A 52 2.62 2.65 23.36
N TYR A 53 3.18 3.16 24.46
CA TYR A 53 4.35 2.59 25.13
C TYR A 53 4.07 2.41 26.63
N SER A 54 2.84 2.02 27.00
CA SER A 54 2.49 1.73 28.40
C SER A 54 3.28 0.54 28.97
N SER A 55 3.86 -0.30 28.12
CA SER A 55 4.65 -1.48 28.49
C SER A 55 6.17 -1.30 28.43
N PHE A 56 6.70 -0.08 28.18
CA PHE A 56 8.15 0.14 28.02
C PHE A 56 8.75 0.96 29.17
N SER A 57 9.94 0.55 29.62
CA SER A 57 10.69 1.27 30.64
C SER A 57 11.05 2.70 30.19
N ALA A 58 11.29 3.61 31.13
CA ALA A 58 11.63 5.00 30.84
C ALA A 58 12.88 5.11 29.92
N THR A 59 13.86 4.25 30.13
CA THR A 59 15.09 4.17 29.31
C THR A 59 14.81 3.68 27.89
N GLN A 60 13.93 2.69 27.71
CA GLN A 60 13.50 2.24 26.39
C GLN A 60 12.70 3.31 25.63
N ARG A 61 11.90 4.11 26.35
CA ARG A 61 11.23 5.28 25.79
C ARG A 61 12.23 6.36 25.35
N ALA A 62 13.27 6.61 26.14
CA ALA A 62 14.34 7.57 25.81
C ALA A 62 15.20 7.10 24.63
N ILE A 63 15.62 5.84 24.59
CA ILE A 63 16.40 5.29 23.47
C ILE A 63 15.59 5.34 22.17
N ARG A 64 14.29 5.02 22.24
CA ARG A 64 13.42 5.06 21.05
C ARG A 64 13.02 6.47 20.63
N SER A 65 12.96 7.43 21.55
CA SER A 65 12.80 8.85 21.19
C SER A 65 14.07 9.43 20.56
N LEU A 66 15.25 8.87 20.87
CA LEU A 66 16.54 9.24 20.27
C LEU A 66 16.77 8.60 18.90
N ILE A 67 16.47 7.31 18.72
CA ILE A 67 16.68 6.58 17.44
C ILE A 67 15.78 7.13 16.32
N GLY A 68 14.61 7.66 16.67
CA GLY A 68 13.72 8.25 15.72
C GLY A 68 12.69 7.27 15.11
N SER A 69 11.63 7.80 14.50
CA SER A 69 10.73 7.01 13.67
C SER A 69 11.46 6.52 12.42
N ARG A 70 11.05 5.35 11.89
CA ARG A 70 11.57 4.82 10.62
C ARG A 70 11.52 5.87 9.50
N THR A 71 10.46 6.69 9.47
CA THR A 71 10.32 7.85 8.58
C THR A 71 11.51 8.81 8.72
N ARG A 72 11.78 9.30 9.94
CA ARG A 72 12.84 10.28 10.20
C ARG A 72 14.23 9.73 9.89
N ILE A 73 14.52 8.48 10.29
CA ILE A 73 15.78 7.82 9.97
C ILE A 73 15.94 7.71 8.45
N SER A 74 14.94 7.18 7.75
CA SER A 74 14.99 7.02 6.30
C SER A 74 15.13 8.36 5.56
N TYR A 75 14.47 9.40 6.06
CA TYR A 75 14.55 10.75 5.51
C TYR A 75 15.95 11.34 5.66
N PHE A 76 16.55 11.28 6.84
CA PHE A 76 17.90 11.83 7.04
C PHE A 76 18.97 11.06 6.29
N MET A 77 18.90 9.72 6.26
CA MET A 77 19.82 8.92 5.44
C MET A 77 19.77 9.34 3.97
N MET A 78 18.58 9.68 3.47
CA MET A 78 18.42 10.17 2.09
C MET A 78 18.90 11.62 1.93
N LYS A 79 18.60 12.50 2.88
CA LYS A 79 18.99 13.91 2.83
C LYS A 79 20.50 14.11 2.79
N PHE A 80 21.25 13.20 3.42
CA PHE A 80 22.71 13.24 3.48
C PHE A 80 23.39 12.23 2.55
N ALA A 81 22.65 11.59 1.63
CA ALA A 81 23.23 10.71 0.62
C ALA A 81 23.70 11.55 -0.60
N PRO A 82 25.01 11.69 -0.84
CA PRO A 82 25.54 12.58 -1.87
C PRO A 82 25.13 12.17 -3.30
N ASP A 83 24.96 10.88 -3.54
CA ASP A 83 24.64 10.33 -4.88
C ASP A 83 23.18 9.86 -5.01
N LEU A 84 22.27 10.46 -4.25
CA LEU A 84 20.86 10.05 -4.30
C LEU A 84 20.21 10.44 -5.64
N ARG A 85 20.05 9.46 -6.53
CA ARG A 85 19.37 9.64 -7.83
C ARG A 85 17.89 9.33 -7.81
N THR A 86 17.43 8.49 -6.87
CA THR A 86 16.07 7.98 -6.86
C THR A 86 15.48 7.92 -5.45
N ILE A 87 14.29 8.48 -5.30
CA ILE A 87 13.49 8.42 -4.08
C ILE A 87 12.36 7.41 -4.30
N ILE A 88 12.41 6.28 -3.60
CA ILE A 88 11.25 5.40 -3.46
C ILE A 88 10.47 5.84 -2.24
N TRP A 89 9.23 6.25 -2.42
CA TRP A 89 8.28 6.56 -1.35
C TRP A 89 7.35 5.36 -1.13
N LYS A 90 7.43 4.71 0.04
CA LYS A 90 6.50 3.64 0.43
C LYS A 90 5.60 4.12 1.55
N ASP A 91 4.29 4.12 1.32
CA ASP A 91 3.32 4.58 2.31
C ASP A 91 1.91 4.01 2.08
N PRO A 92 1.43 3.09 2.92
CA PRO A 92 0.06 2.57 2.82
C PRO A 92 -1.01 3.64 3.07
N MET A 93 -0.69 4.72 3.79
CA MET A 93 -1.63 5.81 4.08
C MET A 93 -1.82 6.74 2.88
N ALA A 94 -0.95 6.67 1.88
CA ALA A 94 -1.03 7.47 0.66
C ALA A 94 -1.96 6.88 -0.40
N ALA A 95 -2.59 5.72 -0.13
CA ALA A 95 -3.35 4.99 -1.14
C ALA A 95 -4.57 5.77 -1.66
N LEU A 96 -5.17 6.64 -0.83
CA LEU A 96 -6.27 7.52 -1.27
C LEU A 96 -5.79 8.78 -1.98
N ALA A 97 -4.48 9.02 -2.04
CA ALA A 97 -3.88 10.15 -2.73
C ALA A 97 -3.37 9.79 -4.15
N VAL A 98 -3.51 8.52 -4.57
CA VAL A 98 -3.02 8.01 -5.87
C VAL A 98 -3.40 8.92 -7.05
N PRO A 99 -4.65 9.39 -7.22
CA PRO A 99 -4.99 10.25 -8.35
C PRO A 99 -4.14 11.52 -8.39
N ALA A 100 -4.02 12.22 -7.25
CA ALA A 100 -3.22 13.43 -7.15
C ALA A 100 -1.71 13.17 -7.36
N VAL A 101 -1.19 12.03 -6.91
CA VAL A 101 0.21 11.62 -7.14
C VAL A 101 0.47 11.38 -8.64
N LEU A 102 -0.46 10.73 -9.33
CA LEU A 102 -0.40 10.50 -10.77
C LEU A 102 -0.49 11.83 -11.54
N THR A 103 -1.41 12.72 -11.17
CA THR A 103 -1.53 14.06 -11.76
C THR A 103 -0.25 14.87 -11.60
N PHE A 104 0.43 14.75 -10.45
CA PHE A 104 1.71 15.42 -10.21
C PHE A 104 2.86 14.85 -11.06
N GLY A 105 2.69 13.66 -11.64
CA GLY A 105 3.68 13.05 -12.55
C GLY A 105 4.57 12.00 -11.90
N PHE A 106 4.20 11.46 -10.73
CA PHE A 106 4.98 10.40 -10.10
C PHE A 106 4.50 9.02 -10.55
N PRO A 107 5.41 8.15 -11.06
CA PRO A 107 5.12 6.74 -11.23
C PRO A 107 4.70 6.12 -9.90
N THR A 108 3.59 5.38 -9.91
CA THR A 108 2.97 4.82 -8.71
C THR A 108 2.79 3.32 -8.89
N VAL A 109 3.23 2.56 -7.89
CA VAL A 109 3.08 1.10 -7.84
C VAL A 109 2.10 0.74 -6.74
N ILE A 110 1.04 0.01 -7.09
CA ILE A 110 0.07 -0.52 -6.13
C ILE A 110 0.20 -2.04 -6.06
N CYS A 111 0.51 -2.54 -4.87
CA CYS A 111 0.42 -3.97 -4.58
C CYS A 111 -1.03 -4.34 -4.28
N ILE A 112 -1.62 -5.19 -5.10
CA ILE A 112 -2.95 -5.76 -4.89
C ILE A 112 -2.81 -7.05 -4.10
N ARG A 113 -3.60 -7.15 -3.04
CA ARG A 113 -3.73 -8.35 -2.22
C ARG A 113 -5.18 -8.79 -2.19
N SER A 114 -5.41 -10.10 -2.18
CA SER A 114 -6.76 -10.66 -1.99
C SER A 114 -7.47 -10.04 -0.78
N PRO A 115 -8.77 -9.71 -0.88
CA PRO A 115 -9.53 -9.07 0.18
C PRO A 115 -9.56 -9.90 1.47
N VAL A 116 -9.72 -11.23 1.37
CA VAL A 116 -9.71 -12.13 2.55
C VAL A 116 -8.34 -12.17 3.22
N ALA A 117 -7.26 -12.15 2.44
CA ALA A 117 -5.90 -12.11 2.99
C ALA A 117 -5.61 -10.76 3.69
N HIS A 118 -6.16 -9.66 3.17
CA HIS A 118 -6.10 -8.35 3.82
C HIS A 118 -6.86 -8.35 5.15
N ALA A 119 -8.11 -8.81 5.16
CA ALA A 119 -8.93 -8.89 6.38
C ALA A 119 -8.28 -9.77 7.47
N ALA A 120 -7.76 -10.94 7.09
CA ALA A 120 -7.03 -11.83 8.00
C ALA A 120 -5.80 -11.16 8.60
N SER A 121 -5.09 -10.34 7.82
CA SER A 121 -3.92 -9.59 8.28
C SER A 121 -4.27 -8.59 9.38
N PHE A 122 -5.42 -7.94 9.28
CA PHE A 122 -5.90 -7.00 10.29
C PHE A 122 -6.38 -7.71 11.55
N LYS A 123 -7.19 -8.78 11.40
CA LYS A 123 -7.66 -9.60 12.52
C LYS A 123 -6.50 -10.16 13.33
N ARG A 124 -5.51 -10.79 12.68
CA ARG A 124 -4.31 -11.34 13.33
C ARG A 124 -3.52 -10.29 14.13
N GLN A 125 -3.43 -9.07 13.62
CA GLN A 125 -2.69 -7.99 14.29
C GLN A 125 -3.50 -7.29 15.39
N GLY A 126 -4.76 -7.68 15.60
CA GLY A 126 -5.67 -6.99 16.50
C GLY A 126 -5.97 -5.56 16.05
N TRP A 127 -5.84 -5.28 14.75
CA TRP A 127 -6.05 -3.94 14.19
C TRP A 127 -7.51 -3.77 13.83
N LYS A 128 -8.15 -2.76 14.42
CA LYS A 128 -9.49 -2.29 14.04
C LYS A 128 -9.36 -0.87 13.50
N VAL A 129 -9.86 -0.66 12.28
CA VAL A 129 -9.79 0.65 11.63
C VAL A 129 -11.10 1.39 11.85
N ASN A 130 -11.02 2.66 12.24
CA ASN A 130 -12.19 3.52 12.20
C ASN A 130 -12.40 3.98 10.75
N VAL A 131 -13.26 3.25 10.01
CA VAL A 131 -13.48 3.48 8.58
C VAL A 131 -14.32 4.72 8.31
N ARG A 132 -15.21 5.12 9.24
CA ARG A 132 -16.18 6.21 8.99
C ARG A 132 -15.52 7.55 8.63
N PRO A 133 -14.51 8.06 9.37
CA PRO A 133 -13.83 9.29 8.98
C PRO A 133 -13.10 9.18 7.63
N ILE A 134 -12.55 8.01 7.34
CA ILE A 134 -11.78 7.76 6.10
C ILE A 134 -12.73 7.74 4.90
N TYR A 135 -13.87 7.07 5.06
CA TYR A 135 -14.91 7.05 4.04
C TYR A 135 -15.59 8.42 3.86
N SER A 136 -15.80 9.18 4.93
CA SER A 136 -16.31 10.56 4.84
C SER A 136 -15.38 11.45 4.01
N ALA A 137 -14.06 11.38 4.29
CA ALA A 137 -13.05 12.05 3.50
C ALA A 137 -13.05 11.61 2.03
N PHE A 138 -13.06 10.30 1.79
CA PHE A 138 -13.19 9.73 0.43
C PHE A 138 -14.43 10.29 -0.28
N ARG A 139 -15.60 10.24 0.36
CA ARG A 139 -16.87 10.64 -0.24
C ARG A 139 -16.88 12.11 -0.60
N SER A 140 -16.28 12.96 0.22
CA SER A 140 -16.22 14.41 -0.03
C SER A 140 -15.42 14.78 -1.28
N VAL A 141 -14.50 13.92 -1.74
CA VAL A 141 -13.62 14.20 -2.89
C VAL A 141 -13.99 13.35 -4.10
N TYR A 142 -14.28 12.07 -3.88
CA TYR A 142 -14.48 11.09 -4.95
C TYR A 142 -15.96 10.72 -5.14
N GLY A 143 -16.86 11.11 -4.24
CA GLY A 143 -18.27 10.71 -4.29
C GLY A 143 -18.51 9.35 -3.62
N GLU A 144 -19.72 8.82 -3.79
CA GLU A 144 -20.23 7.70 -2.98
C GLU A 144 -19.78 6.33 -3.47
N LEU A 145 -19.67 5.39 -2.51
CA LEU A 145 -19.60 3.95 -2.77
C LEU A 145 -20.86 3.30 -2.19
N PRO A 146 -21.88 2.97 -3.01
CA PRO A 146 -23.16 2.46 -2.51
C PRO A 146 -23.05 1.22 -1.62
N SER A 147 -22.08 0.33 -1.89
CA SER A 147 -21.81 -0.84 -1.05
C SER A 147 -21.33 -0.46 0.35
N VAL A 148 -20.47 0.55 0.46
CA VAL A 148 -19.92 1.04 1.72
C VAL A 148 -20.97 1.83 2.51
N GLU A 149 -21.76 2.70 1.85
CA GLU A 149 -22.87 3.43 2.47
C GLU A 149 -23.89 2.48 3.12
N ARG A 150 -24.30 1.44 2.39
CA ARG A 150 -25.28 0.46 2.85
C ARG A 150 -24.83 -0.25 4.13
N ILE A 151 -23.55 -0.59 4.22
CA ILE A 151 -22.99 -1.26 5.39
C ILE A 151 -22.86 -0.28 6.56
N LEU A 152 -22.28 0.90 6.32
CA LEU A 152 -22.04 1.89 7.36
C LEU A 152 -23.34 2.54 7.90
N SER A 153 -24.45 2.50 7.16
CA SER A 153 -25.77 2.93 7.65
C SER A 153 -26.44 1.88 8.55
N ARG A 154 -26.14 0.60 8.38
CA ARG A 154 -26.73 -0.51 9.16
C ARG A 154 -25.91 -0.91 10.37
N GLU A 155 -24.58 -0.89 10.25
CA GLU A 155 -23.67 -1.39 11.28
C GLU A 155 -23.04 -0.26 12.10
N THR A 156 -23.39 -0.17 13.38
CA THR A 156 -22.80 0.81 14.31
C THR A 156 -21.41 0.39 14.79
N SER A 157 -21.13 -0.91 14.85
CA SER A 157 -19.84 -1.47 15.26
C SER A 157 -19.36 -2.54 14.28
N LEU A 158 -18.10 -2.42 13.85
CA LEU A 158 -17.47 -3.35 12.92
C LEU A 158 -16.43 -4.20 13.64
N THR A 159 -16.31 -5.48 13.28
CA THR A 159 -15.17 -6.31 13.69
C THR A 159 -13.88 -5.85 12.98
N SER A 160 -12.73 -6.35 13.42
CA SER A 160 -11.44 -6.08 12.75
C SER A 160 -11.46 -6.53 11.27
N ALA A 161 -12.03 -7.70 10.97
CA ALA A 161 -12.13 -8.21 9.61
C ALA A 161 -13.11 -7.39 8.74
N LYS A 162 -14.30 -7.04 9.27
CA LYS A 162 -15.28 -6.21 8.53
C LYS A 162 -14.75 -4.81 8.25
N SER A 163 -14.14 -4.16 9.24
CA SER A 163 -13.52 -2.83 9.06
C SER A 163 -12.36 -2.85 8.06
N ALA A 164 -11.53 -3.90 8.07
CA ALA A 164 -10.47 -4.07 7.09
C ALA A 164 -11.01 -4.33 5.67
N SER A 165 -12.10 -5.08 5.54
CA SER A 165 -12.74 -5.37 4.25
C SER A 165 -13.33 -4.11 3.61
N LEU A 166 -13.95 -3.24 4.43
CA LEU A 166 -14.42 -1.92 3.97
C LEU A 166 -13.25 -1.01 3.58
N MET A 167 -12.18 -1.00 4.39
CA MET A 167 -10.97 -0.23 4.07
C MET A 167 -10.35 -0.66 2.74
N TRP A 168 -10.28 -1.97 2.50
CA TRP A 168 -9.83 -2.53 1.24
C TRP A 168 -10.68 -2.00 0.08
N ASN A 169 -12.01 -2.06 0.20
CA ASN A 169 -12.92 -1.57 -0.82
C ASN A 169 -12.67 -0.10 -1.17
N ILE A 170 -12.59 0.76 -0.14
CA ILE A 170 -12.38 2.21 -0.29
C ILE A 170 -11.05 2.50 -0.99
N ILE A 171 -9.96 1.87 -0.54
CA ILE A 171 -8.62 2.09 -1.10
C ILE A 171 -8.58 1.67 -2.56
N TYR A 172 -9.00 0.45 -2.86
CA TYR A 172 -8.86 -0.08 -4.21
C TYR A 172 -9.92 0.44 -5.17
N ALA A 173 -11.04 0.99 -4.69
CA ALA A 173 -11.97 1.73 -5.54
C ALA A 173 -11.28 2.97 -6.14
N VAL A 174 -10.48 3.71 -5.39
CA VAL A 174 -9.67 4.82 -5.94
C VAL A 174 -8.71 4.32 -7.02
N ALA A 175 -8.02 3.21 -6.73
CA ALA A 175 -7.05 2.62 -7.66
C ALA A 175 -7.70 2.18 -8.98
N ALA A 176 -8.85 1.50 -8.91
CA ALA A 176 -9.59 1.06 -10.09
C ALA A 176 -10.10 2.24 -10.92
N ARG A 177 -10.64 3.29 -10.27
CA ARG A 177 -11.06 4.53 -10.95
C ARG A 177 -9.90 5.23 -11.65
N ALA A 178 -8.73 5.26 -11.03
CA ALA A 178 -7.52 5.80 -11.64
C ALA A 178 -7.07 4.97 -12.86
N ALA A 179 -7.12 3.64 -12.78
CA ALA A 179 -6.82 2.76 -13.91
C ALA A 179 -7.80 2.94 -15.09
N ARG A 180 -9.07 3.24 -14.81
CA ARG A 180 -10.09 3.57 -15.83
C ARG A 180 -9.95 4.99 -16.41
N GLY A 181 -9.03 5.80 -15.90
CA GLY A 181 -8.83 7.18 -16.36
C GLY A 181 -9.93 8.15 -15.91
N GLU A 182 -10.71 7.83 -14.87
CA GLU A 182 -11.80 8.69 -14.38
C GLU A 182 -11.32 10.03 -13.79
N PHE A 183 -10.02 10.18 -13.55
CA PHE A 183 -9.40 11.42 -13.07
C PHE A 183 -8.72 12.23 -14.19
N GLY A 184 -9.04 11.92 -15.45
CA GLY A 184 -8.46 12.56 -16.62
C GLY A 184 -7.06 12.03 -16.96
N GLN A 185 -6.42 12.68 -17.94
CA GLN A 185 -5.07 12.33 -18.36
C GLN A 185 -4.07 12.73 -17.27
N THR A 186 -3.27 11.75 -16.81
CA THR A 186 -2.25 11.96 -15.79
C THR A 186 -0.85 11.70 -16.36
N PRO A 187 0.15 12.57 -16.11
CA PRO A 187 1.51 12.34 -16.57
C PRO A 187 2.22 11.19 -15.84
N GLY A 188 1.76 10.83 -14.63
CA GLY A 188 2.29 9.71 -13.87
C GLY A 188 1.75 8.37 -14.39
N LYS A 189 2.60 7.34 -14.34
CA LYS A 189 2.23 5.96 -14.69
C LYS A 189 1.69 5.21 -13.48
N LEU A 190 0.58 4.50 -13.64
CA LEU A 190 0.05 3.58 -12.63
C LEU A 190 0.43 2.13 -12.98
N LEU A 191 1.12 1.45 -12.08
CA LEU A 191 1.49 0.04 -12.20
C LEU A 191 0.82 -0.74 -11.07
N MET A 192 0.16 -1.84 -11.42
CA MET A 192 -0.48 -2.71 -10.44
C MET A 192 0.18 -4.09 -10.45
N ILE A 193 0.54 -4.59 -9.27
CA ILE A 193 1.16 -5.91 -9.10
C ILE A 193 0.34 -6.74 -8.13
N GLY A 194 0.01 -7.98 -8.47
CA GLY A 194 -0.70 -8.89 -7.59
C GLY A 194 0.20 -9.90 -6.91
N GLY A 195 -0.31 -10.48 -5.82
CA GLY A 195 0.37 -11.56 -5.10
C GLY A 195 0.51 -12.84 -5.93
N LYS A 196 -0.47 -13.15 -6.79
CA LYS A 196 -0.45 -14.37 -7.60
C LYS A 196 0.65 -14.36 -8.64
N GLU A 197 0.88 -13.22 -9.29
CA GLU A 197 1.92 -13.04 -10.30
C GLU A 197 3.31 -13.10 -9.66
N LEU A 198 3.47 -12.51 -8.48
CA LEU A 198 4.69 -12.62 -7.69
C LEU A 198 4.96 -14.06 -7.23
N GLU A 199 3.92 -14.82 -6.94
CA GLU A 199 4.04 -16.24 -6.57
C GLU A 199 4.49 -17.10 -7.76
N VAL A 200 3.97 -16.83 -8.96
CA VAL A 200 4.28 -17.61 -10.17
C VAL A 200 5.66 -17.28 -10.74
N ASN A 201 6.00 -15.99 -10.87
CA ASN A 201 7.25 -15.58 -11.52
C ASN A 201 7.82 -14.27 -10.95
N GLU A 202 8.23 -14.33 -9.68
CA GLU A 202 8.71 -13.16 -8.92
C GLU A 202 9.79 -12.36 -9.65
N VAL A 203 10.83 -13.04 -10.16
CA VAL A 203 11.98 -12.39 -10.83
C VAL A 203 11.52 -11.64 -12.07
N GLN A 204 10.63 -12.22 -12.89
CA GLN A 204 10.12 -11.57 -14.10
C GLN A 204 9.22 -10.38 -13.78
N VAL A 205 8.37 -10.48 -12.75
CA VAL A 205 7.54 -9.34 -12.29
C VAL A 205 8.43 -8.17 -11.88
N TYR A 206 9.48 -8.42 -11.11
CA TYR A 206 10.41 -7.34 -10.72
C TYR A 206 11.20 -6.79 -11.91
N ARG A 207 11.66 -7.63 -12.83
CA ARG A 207 12.35 -7.18 -14.05
C ARG A 207 11.46 -6.22 -14.85
N LEU A 208 10.19 -6.59 -15.06
CA LEU A 208 9.22 -5.76 -15.75
C LEU A 208 8.95 -4.47 -14.98
N LEU A 209 8.73 -4.55 -13.66
CA LEU A 209 8.52 -3.37 -12.83
C LEU A 209 9.68 -2.37 -12.92
N TYR A 210 10.92 -2.84 -12.87
CA TYR A 210 12.11 -2.00 -13.01
C TYR A 210 12.17 -1.35 -14.39
N SER A 211 11.93 -2.12 -15.45
CA SER A 211 11.85 -1.61 -16.82
C SER A 211 10.80 -0.50 -16.96
N GLU A 212 9.60 -0.73 -16.44
CA GLU A 212 8.49 0.23 -16.51
C GLU A 212 8.73 1.52 -15.72
N LEU A 213 9.62 1.46 -14.72
CA LEU A 213 10.04 2.61 -13.92
C LEU A 213 11.32 3.29 -14.44
N GLY A 214 11.92 2.77 -15.53
CA GLY A 214 13.20 3.26 -16.04
C GLY A 214 14.37 3.04 -15.07
N LEU A 215 14.31 1.97 -14.26
CA LEU A 215 15.33 1.61 -13.28
C LEU A 215 16.14 0.40 -13.74
N ALA A 216 17.44 0.40 -13.44
CA ALA A 216 18.31 -0.74 -13.74
C ALA A 216 18.02 -1.92 -12.79
N PHE A 217 17.73 -3.09 -13.34
CA PHE A 217 17.49 -4.33 -12.59
C PHE A 217 18.79 -5.13 -12.40
N GLU A 218 19.72 -4.59 -11.61
CA GLU A 218 21.07 -5.12 -11.47
C GLU A 218 21.55 -5.11 -10.01
N GLY A 219 22.71 -5.75 -9.77
CA GLY A 219 23.42 -5.68 -8.49
C GLY A 219 22.67 -6.33 -7.33
N ARG A 220 22.69 -5.67 -6.17
CA ARG A 220 22.17 -6.22 -4.91
C ARG A 220 20.66 -6.54 -4.94
N PRO A 221 19.76 -5.67 -5.42
CA PRO A 221 18.33 -6.00 -5.50
C PRO A 221 18.05 -7.25 -6.31
N HIS A 222 18.68 -7.40 -7.48
CA HIS A 222 18.54 -8.56 -8.34
C HIS A 222 18.96 -9.86 -7.61
N ARG A 223 20.17 -9.88 -7.03
CA ARG A 223 20.67 -11.03 -6.27
C ARG A 223 19.78 -11.40 -5.09
N LEU A 224 19.22 -10.41 -4.38
CA LEU A 224 18.32 -10.64 -3.25
C LEU A 224 17.00 -11.28 -3.70
N ILE A 225 16.41 -10.80 -4.78
CA ILE A 225 15.16 -11.33 -5.32
C ILE A 225 15.37 -12.75 -5.83
N GLU A 226 16.45 -13.00 -6.58
CA GLU A 226 16.78 -14.35 -7.03
C GLU A 226 17.05 -15.31 -5.87
N ALA A 227 17.84 -14.87 -4.88
CA ALA A 227 18.14 -15.71 -3.72
C ALA A 227 16.85 -16.06 -2.96
N ARG A 228 15.95 -15.10 -2.78
CA ARG A 228 14.64 -15.35 -2.17
C ARG A 228 13.79 -16.28 -3.01
N ALA A 229 13.69 -16.06 -4.32
CA ALA A 229 12.93 -16.94 -5.21
C ALA A 229 13.43 -18.39 -5.15
N ARG A 230 14.74 -18.61 -4.94
CA ARG A 230 15.34 -19.94 -4.75
C ARG A 230 15.16 -20.53 -3.34
N SER A 231 14.94 -19.70 -2.32
CA SER A 231 14.94 -20.09 -0.90
C SER A 231 13.59 -19.89 -0.20
N ALA A 232 12.56 -19.48 -0.94
CA ALA A 232 11.22 -19.32 -0.38
C ALA A 232 10.75 -20.68 0.12
N THR A 233 10.59 -20.79 1.43
CA THR A 233 9.99 -21.96 2.09
C THR A 233 8.53 -21.68 2.41
N ASP A 234 7.72 -22.72 2.50
CA ASP A 234 6.31 -22.62 2.91
C ASP A 234 6.14 -22.33 4.42
N ASP A 235 7.22 -22.02 5.13
CA ASP A 235 7.20 -21.75 6.55
C ASP A 235 6.27 -20.58 6.88
N VAL A 236 5.21 -20.90 7.63
CA VAL A 236 4.21 -19.96 8.10
C VAL A 236 4.87 -18.89 8.97
N GLY A 237 6.01 -19.16 9.60
CA GLY A 237 6.75 -18.20 10.41
C GLY A 237 5.95 -17.69 11.62
N ASP A 238 6.64 -17.03 12.55
CA ASP A 238 6.00 -16.54 13.78
C ASP A 238 4.80 -15.61 13.48
N PRO A 239 3.57 -15.95 13.91
CA PRO A 239 2.37 -15.14 13.69
C PRO A 239 2.45 -13.73 14.28
N LYS A 240 3.36 -13.49 15.24
CA LYS A 240 3.58 -12.17 15.88
C LYS A 240 4.55 -11.27 15.11
N ARG A 241 5.28 -11.77 14.10
CA ARG A 241 6.26 -10.98 13.34
C ARG A 241 5.62 -10.32 12.11
N THR A 242 5.46 -8.99 12.15
CA THR A 242 4.86 -8.19 11.05
C THR A 242 5.69 -8.15 9.77
N HIS A 243 7.00 -8.40 9.85
CA HIS A 243 7.92 -8.38 8.70
C HIS A 243 8.76 -9.66 8.68
N ASN A 244 8.28 -10.70 8.02
CA ASN A 244 9.06 -11.88 7.68
C ASN A 244 9.41 -11.83 6.18
N TRP A 245 10.68 -11.59 5.87
CA TRP A 245 11.19 -11.52 4.49
C TRP A 245 11.37 -12.89 3.83
N GLN A 246 11.32 -13.97 4.63
CA GLN A 246 11.46 -15.36 4.17
C GLN A 246 10.12 -16.04 3.91
N ARG A 247 8.98 -15.44 4.32
CA ARG A 247 7.65 -16.03 4.11
C ARG A 247 7.36 -16.05 2.61
N SER A 248 6.97 -17.21 2.07
CA SER A 248 6.53 -17.30 0.67
C SER A 248 5.27 -16.45 0.43
N VAL A 249 5.14 -15.97 -0.80
CA VAL A 249 3.93 -15.25 -1.22
C VAL A 249 2.71 -16.19 -1.15
N ALA A 250 2.91 -17.48 -1.46
CA ALA A 250 1.92 -18.55 -1.35
C ALA A 250 1.33 -18.67 0.07
N THR A 251 2.17 -18.76 1.10
CA THR A 251 1.70 -18.87 2.50
C THR A 251 0.96 -17.61 2.94
N THR A 252 1.33 -16.43 2.41
CA THR A 252 0.62 -15.17 2.65
C THR A 252 -0.78 -15.14 2.02
N ASN A 253 -1.00 -15.98 1.00
CA ASN A 253 -2.25 -16.10 0.25
C ASN A 253 -3.20 -17.18 0.79
N THR A 254 -2.77 -18.06 1.69
CA THR A 254 -3.60 -19.18 2.18
C THR A 254 -3.94 -19.12 3.67
N TYR A 255 -3.14 -18.46 4.51
CA TYR A 255 -3.33 -18.47 5.98
C TYR A 255 -4.66 -17.86 6.45
N TRP A 256 -5.36 -17.10 5.60
CA TRP A 256 -6.64 -16.49 5.98
C TRP A 256 -7.69 -17.54 6.36
N ARG A 257 -7.58 -18.77 5.85
CA ARG A 257 -8.47 -19.90 6.18
C ARG A 257 -8.41 -20.31 7.65
N GLU A 258 -7.30 -20.04 8.33
CA GLU A 258 -7.10 -20.38 9.74
C GLU A 258 -7.45 -19.21 10.68
N VAL A 259 -7.57 -17.99 10.14
CA VAL A 259 -7.73 -16.76 10.92
C VAL A 259 -9.16 -16.23 10.87
N LEU A 260 -9.80 -16.32 9.71
CA LEU A 260 -11.16 -15.83 9.50
C LEU A 260 -12.17 -16.95 9.69
N ASP A 261 -13.31 -16.62 10.27
CA ASP A 261 -14.47 -17.51 10.26
C ASP A 261 -15.26 -17.39 8.95
N ALA A 262 -16.24 -18.28 8.76
CA ALA A 262 -17.03 -18.33 7.54
C ALA A 262 -17.83 -17.05 7.26
N GLU A 263 -18.32 -16.37 8.32
CA GLU A 263 -19.06 -15.12 8.18
C GLU A 263 -18.12 -14.00 7.67
N GLU A 264 -16.93 -13.89 8.25
CA GLU A 264 -15.93 -12.91 7.84
C GLU A 264 -15.41 -13.16 6.42
N ILE A 265 -15.22 -14.43 6.04
CA ILE A 265 -14.85 -14.81 4.66
C ILE A 265 -15.97 -14.42 3.69
N GLY A 266 -17.22 -14.74 4.03
CA GLY A 266 -18.40 -14.40 3.24
C GLY A 266 -18.52 -12.89 3.04
N PHE A 267 -18.46 -12.12 4.13
CA PHE A 267 -18.53 -10.65 4.10
C PHE A 267 -17.42 -10.04 3.24
N ALA A 268 -16.16 -10.45 3.46
CA ALA A 268 -15.02 -9.91 2.73
C ALA A 268 -15.11 -10.21 1.23
N SER A 269 -15.61 -11.40 0.87
CA SER A 269 -15.74 -11.84 -0.52
C SER A 269 -16.92 -11.16 -1.22
N GLU A 270 -18.11 -11.14 -0.60
CA GLU A 270 -19.31 -10.52 -1.16
C GLU A 270 -19.10 -9.03 -1.43
N LEU A 271 -18.45 -8.32 -0.50
CA LEU A 271 -18.18 -6.89 -0.65
C LEU A 271 -17.19 -6.58 -1.78
N ASN A 272 -16.20 -7.46 -2.00
CA ASN A 272 -14.99 -7.10 -2.74
C ASN A 272 -14.70 -7.92 -4.00
N SER A 273 -15.39 -9.04 -4.24
CA SER A 273 -15.10 -9.96 -5.35
C SER A 273 -15.07 -9.26 -6.71
N ARG A 274 -16.13 -8.52 -7.05
CA ARG A 274 -16.23 -7.79 -8.33
C ARG A 274 -15.08 -6.78 -8.51
N LEU A 275 -14.79 -5.99 -7.47
CA LEU A 275 -13.70 -5.02 -7.52
C LEU A 275 -12.33 -5.72 -7.59
N TYR A 276 -12.17 -6.86 -6.92
CA TYR A 276 -10.94 -7.65 -6.97
C TYR A 276 -10.70 -8.28 -8.34
N GLU A 277 -11.73 -8.84 -8.96
CA GLU A 277 -11.67 -9.37 -10.34
C GLU A 277 -11.31 -8.26 -11.33
N GLU A 278 -11.93 -7.10 -11.20
CA GLU A 278 -11.60 -5.93 -12.02
C GLU A 278 -10.12 -5.52 -11.86
N LEU A 279 -9.64 -5.38 -10.62
CA LEU A 279 -8.24 -5.03 -10.36
C LEU A 279 -7.26 -6.07 -10.91
N CYS A 280 -7.63 -7.36 -10.86
CA CYS A 280 -6.82 -8.41 -11.48
C CYS A 280 -6.67 -8.19 -12.99
N GLY A 281 -7.67 -7.60 -13.65
CA GLY A 281 -7.59 -7.21 -15.05
C GLY A 281 -6.58 -6.09 -15.35
N PHE A 282 -6.23 -5.26 -14.36
CA PHE A 282 -5.24 -4.19 -14.49
C PHE A 282 -3.82 -4.59 -14.10
N ILE A 283 -3.62 -5.79 -13.54
CA ILE A 283 -2.30 -6.24 -13.11
C ILE A 283 -1.38 -6.34 -14.32
N VAL A 284 -0.15 -5.83 -14.15
CA VAL A 284 0.90 -5.95 -15.14
C VAL A 284 1.19 -7.43 -15.37
N ASN A 285 0.77 -7.94 -16.53
CA ASN A 285 0.89 -9.35 -16.87
C ASN A 285 2.30 -9.67 -17.37
N THR A 286 2.89 -10.72 -16.80
CA THR A 286 4.17 -11.29 -17.27
C THR A 286 3.96 -12.37 -18.34
N ARG A 287 2.79 -12.42 -18.99
CA ARG A 287 2.62 -13.38 -20.10
C ARG A 287 3.70 -13.05 -21.13
N PRO A 288 4.53 -14.02 -21.53
CA PRO A 288 5.42 -13.80 -22.65
C PRO A 288 4.57 -13.32 -23.83
N PRO A 289 5.04 -12.37 -24.66
CA PRO A 289 4.35 -12.08 -25.91
C PRO A 289 4.12 -13.42 -26.58
N SER A 290 2.85 -13.73 -26.88
CA SER A 290 2.52 -14.91 -27.66
C SER A 290 3.39 -14.84 -28.90
N THR A 291 4.35 -15.75 -29.01
CA THR A 291 5.06 -15.99 -30.26
C THR A 291 3.99 -16.43 -31.23
N THR A 292 3.40 -15.46 -31.93
CA THR A 292 2.67 -15.71 -33.15
C THR A 292 3.73 -16.27 -34.08
N VAL A 293 3.87 -17.60 -34.06
CA VAL A 293 4.54 -18.31 -35.14
C VAL A 293 3.65 -18.04 -36.34
N THR A 294 3.98 -16.98 -37.08
CA THR A 294 3.58 -16.88 -38.47
C THR A 294 4.21 -18.09 -39.15
N SER A 295 3.44 -19.17 -39.22
CA SER A 295 3.67 -20.26 -40.15
C SER A 295 3.54 -19.65 -41.54
N SER A 296 4.64 -19.11 -42.06
CA SER A 296 4.81 -18.91 -43.48
C SER A 296 4.93 -20.30 -44.11
N VAL A 297 3.84 -20.67 -44.81
CA VAL A 297 3.67 -21.59 -45.95
C VAL A 297 4.70 -22.70 -46.09
#